data_AF-I1GTD2-F1
#
_entry.id   AF-I1GTD2-F1
#
_cell.length_a   1.000
_cell.length_b   1.000
_cell.length_c   1.000
_cell.angle_alpha   90.00
_cell.angle_beta   90.00
_cell.angle_gamma   90.00
#
_symmetry.space_group_name_H-M   'P 1'
#
loop_
_entity.id
_entity.type
_entity.pdbx_description
1 polymer ?
#
loop_
_entity_poly.entity_id
_entity_poly.type
_entity_poly.pdbx_seq_one_letter_code
_entity_poly.pdbx_strand_id
1 'polypeptide(L)'
;MDSFSAQELLKIPPPISLHSDYDPGSPPGSILLDPYGYLSSRTNGTTAGAFTRDGRTILVTFWVASPPRASYFTFDCCDFQPSMNGNLPKAVYSEDDLVLFRFPIVTISRRDEDQCPLYSEDNHYFVYQAGTKNRLPSLHLVAVPHHVEFGDRGAVLLRCRDQDMFYLALLHRVYGFNYDDDEQYDLHLYNSKTGGWNTKLTHIDYSPKEYFEFAYPNAVLTIGGESGSVAWVNLWRGILICHLLLPDNHILRYIPLPVPKPPGGFALYSRNMMVFGDHIKFLEMFRPSCDSGRTCGTQDLVAARKKMKISDIGSGNIWEEDCAVNISEIPVESLEFAQMLPSLKQVTDTKVTLKRLHAGYPALSFQDADVVYIMQTPVPDEDKAVMIAVDMKNKTIKDVAYFGSGRYISYHHTYLQSGISKYLDIWSSSRSWEKADATSEDHLSS
;
A
#
# COMPACT_ATOMS: atom_id res chain seq x y z
N MET A 1 8.70 24.23 -10.05
CA MET A 1 8.55 23.20 -9.00
C MET A 1 9.88 22.51 -8.92
N ASP A 2 10.68 22.91 -7.95
CA ASP A 2 11.95 22.27 -7.71
C ASP A 2 11.66 20.83 -7.24
N SER A 3 12.07 19.85 -8.05
CA SER A 3 12.02 18.46 -7.65
C SER A 3 13.07 18.25 -6.56
N PHE A 4 12.64 18.12 -5.31
CA PHE A 4 13.55 17.73 -4.22
C PHE A 4 14.27 16.45 -4.60
N SER A 5 15.58 16.44 -4.42
CA SER A 5 16.40 15.25 -4.66
C SER A 5 16.05 14.17 -3.63
N ALA A 6 16.22 12.90 -3.99
CA ALA A 6 16.05 11.79 -3.03
C ALA A 6 16.94 11.95 -1.79
N GLN A 7 18.09 12.63 -1.94
CA GLN A 7 19.01 12.96 -0.85
C GLN A 7 18.40 13.93 0.16
N GLU A 8 17.63 14.92 -0.27
CA GLU A 8 16.96 15.87 0.63
C GLU A 8 15.81 15.18 1.37
N LEU A 9 15.04 14.33 0.70
CA LEU A 9 13.92 13.61 1.32
C LEU A 9 14.35 12.60 2.39
N LEU A 10 15.60 12.12 2.35
CA LEU A 10 16.17 11.25 3.37
C LEU A 10 16.73 11.98 4.58
N LYS A 11 17.02 13.28 4.46
CA LYS A 11 17.39 14.13 5.60
C LYS A 11 16.20 14.48 6.48
N ILE A 12 14.98 14.30 5.98
CA ILE A 12 13.76 14.53 6.74
C ILE A 12 13.70 13.50 7.88
N PRO A 13 13.69 13.95 9.14
CA PRO A 13 13.65 13.04 10.27
C PRO A 13 12.31 12.28 10.30
N PRO A 14 12.30 11.07 10.88
CA PRO A 14 11.04 10.38 11.15
C PRO A 14 10.12 11.28 11.99
N PRO A 15 8.79 11.17 11.83
CA PRO A 15 7.85 11.90 12.66
C PRO A 15 8.22 11.72 14.14
N ILE A 16 8.34 12.84 14.88
CA ILE A 16 8.53 12.78 16.33
C ILE A 16 7.24 12.19 16.88
N SER A 17 7.24 10.89 17.12
CA SER A 17 6.30 10.28 18.04
C SER A 17 6.60 10.91 19.39
N LEU A 18 5.78 11.89 19.80
CA LEU A 18 5.66 12.22 21.21
C LEU A 18 5.40 10.87 21.90
N HIS A 19 6.43 10.38 22.58
CA HIS A 19 6.33 9.19 23.39
C HIS A 19 5.30 9.49 24.48
N SER A 20 4.05 9.07 24.30
CA SER A 20 3.11 8.87 25.41
C SER A 20 1.77 8.21 25.03
N ASP A 21 1.33 8.24 23.77
CA ASP A 21 0.02 7.64 23.44
C ASP A 21 0.19 6.25 22.83
N TYR A 22 1.04 5.43 23.45
CA TYR A 22 0.76 4.00 23.47
C TYR A 22 -0.52 3.89 24.30
N ASP A 23 -1.67 3.81 23.63
CA ASP A 23 -2.82 3.18 24.26
C ASP A 23 -2.31 1.77 24.63
N PRO A 24 -2.27 1.36 25.91
CA PRO A 24 -1.78 0.05 26.32
C PRO A 24 -2.62 -1.12 25.77
N GLY A 25 -3.59 -0.84 24.89
CA GLY A 25 -4.32 -1.80 24.08
C GLY A 25 -3.47 -2.49 23.01
N SER A 26 -4.02 -3.59 22.49
CA SER A 26 -3.47 -4.30 21.33
C SER A 26 -3.30 -3.35 20.13
N PRO A 27 -2.28 -3.55 19.28
CA PRO A 27 -2.07 -2.72 18.11
C PRO A 27 -3.32 -2.70 17.22
N PRO A 28 -3.58 -1.61 16.48
CA PRO A 28 -4.73 -1.53 15.60
C PRO A 28 -4.73 -2.69 14.60
N GLY A 29 -5.91 -3.20 14.24
CA GLY A 29 -6.03 -4.33 13.31
C GLY A 29 -5.53 -4.04 11.88
N SER A 30 -5.19 -2.80 11.57
CA SER A 30 -4.58 -2.35 10.32
C SER A 30 -4.03 -0.95 10.49
N ILE A 31 -3.12 -0.56 9.61
CA ILE A 31 -2.46 0.75 9.62
C ILE A 31 -2.50 1.40 8.24
N LEU A 32 -2.35 2.72 8.24
CA LEU A 32 -1.97 3.50 7.05
C LEU A 32 -0.48 3.73 7.12
N LEU A 33 0.30 2.96 6.37
CA LEU A 33 1.76 3.04 6.36
C LEU A 33 2.20 4.12 5.37
N ASP A 34 3.05 5.05 5.81
CA ASP A 34 3.88 5.83 4.89
C ASP A 34 4.79 4.84 4.15
N PRO A 35 4.62 4.66 2.82
CA PRO A 35 5.33 3.62 2.11
C PRO A 35 6.80 3.97 1.95
N TYR A 36 7.28 5.16 2.28
CA TYR A 36 8.69 5.51 2.12
C TYR A 36 9.45 5.46 3.45
N GLY A 37 10.62 4.81 3.43
CA GLY A 37 11.39 4.55 4.65
C GLY A 37 12.11 5.80 5.17
N TYR A 38 12.21 5.96 6.48
CA TYR A 38 13.00 7.01 7.14
C TYR A 38 14.35 6.47 7.61
N LEU A 39 15.43 7.22 7.41
CA LEU A 39 16.75 6.82 7.90
C LEU A 39 16.81 6.99 9.43
N SER A 40 17.01 5.90 10.18
CA SER A 40 17.16 5.94 11.64
C SER A 40 17.71 4.63 12.16
N SER A 41 18.67 4.72 13.08
CA SER A 41 19.24 3.57 13.80
C SER A 41 18.42 3.12 15.02
N ARG A 42 17.25 3.73 15.26
CA ARG A 42 16.35 3.33 16.35
C ARG A 42 15.75 1.95 16.06
N THR A 43 15.74 1.10 17.08
CA THR A 43 15.24 -0.28 17.02
C THR A 43 14.16 -0.53 18.07
N ASN A 44 13.33 -1.55 17.84
CA ASN A 44 12.33 -2.03 18.80
C ASN A 44 12.03 -3.53 18.55
N GLY A 45 10.98 -4.08 19.19
CA GLY A 45 10.61 -5.50 19.04
C GLY A 45 10.20 -5.94 17.62
N THR A 46 9.99 -5.00 16.71
CA THR A 46 9.66 -5.25 15.29
C THR A 46 10.89 -5.22 14.38
N THR A 47 12.08 -4.96 14.92
CA THR A 47 13.29 -4.83 14.10
C THR A 47 13.68 -6.18 13.49
N ALA A 48 13.84 -6.20 12.17
CA ALA A 48 14.41 -7.32 11.44
C ALA A 48 15.65 -6.87 10.64
N GLY A 49 16.65 -7.75 10.56
CA GLY A 49 17.90 -7.49 9.84
C GLY A 49 18.16 -8.51 8.74
N ALA A 50 18.82 -8.06 7.68
CA ALA A 50 19.30 -8.90 6.58
C ALA A 50 20.63 -8.38 6.04
N PHE A 51 21.18 -9.14 5.09
CA PHE A 51 22.30 -8.68 4.27
C PHE A 51 21.83 -8.35 2.86
N THR A 52 22.38 -7.27 2.30
CA THR A 52 22.26 -6.92 0.89
C THR A 52 23.09 -7.89 0.03
N ARG A 53 22.95 -7.82 -1.30
CA ARG A 53 23.73 -8.64 -2.24
C ARG A 53 25.24 -8.45 -2.09
N ASP A 54 25.68 -7.26 -1.68
CA ASP A 54 27.08 -6.90 -1.42
C ASP A 54 27.50 -7.07 0.05
N GLY A 55 26.68 -7.75 0.87
CA GLY A 55 27.03 -8.14 2.25
C GLY A 55 26.87 -7.03 3.30
N ARG A 56 26.22 -5.92 2.96
CA ARG A 56 25.93 -4.84 3.92
C ARG A 56 24.74 -5.18 4.78
N THR A 57 24.79 -4.76 6.04
CA THR A 57 23.65 -4.93 6.94
C THR A 57 22.56 -3.92 6.61
N ILE A 58 21.33 -4.41 6.53
CA ILE A 58 20.13 -3.59 6.47
C ILE A 58 19.20 -3.97 7.60
N LEU A 59 18.73 -2.98 8.35
CA LEU A 59 17.74 -3.15 9.41
C LEU A 59 16.46 -2.41 9.02
N VAL A 60 15.30 -2.99 9.33
CA VAL A 60 13.99 -2.37 9.14
C VAL A 60 13.21 -2.46 10.44
N THR A 61 12.56 -1.36 10.84
CA THR A 61 11.79 -1.26 12.10
C THR A 61 10.48 -0.52 11.87
N PHE A 62 9.37 -1.02 12.41
CA PHE A 62 8.05 -0.40 12.31
C PHE A 62 7.73 0.50 13.50
N TRP A 63 6.96 1.56 13.23
CA TRP A 63 6.43 2.51 14.21
C TRP A 63 4.93 2.67 13.95
N VAL A 64 4.14 2.05 14.81
CA VAL A 64 2.69 1.93 14.64
C VAL A 64 1.97 3.12 15.24
N ALA A 65 0.94 3.59 14.53
CA ALA A 65 -0.03 4.57 14.98
C ALA A 65 -1.43 4.14 14.53
N SER A 66 -2.44 4.42 15.35
CA SER A 66 -3.84 4.16 15.00
C SER A 66 -4.28 5.04 13.83
N PRO A 67 -4.87 4.47 12.76
CA PRO A 67 -5.50 5.26 11.70
C PRO A 67 -6.51 6.26 12.27
N PRO A 68 -6.62 7.48 11.69
CA PRO A 68 -6.07 7.91 10.42
C PRO A 68 -4.62 8.43 10.49
N ARG A 69 -3.95 8.38 11.66
CA ARG A 69 -2.53 8.74 11.76
C ARG A 69 -1.68 7.76 10.95
N ALA A 70 -0.68 8.30 10.26
CA ALA A 70 0.26 7.48 9.51
C ALA A 70 1.19 6.71 10.46
N SER A 71 1.23 5.40 10.28
CA SER A 71 2.35 4.58 10.72
C SER A 71 3.52 4.78 9.76
N TYR A 72 4.74 4.47 10.18
CA TYR A 72 5.92 4.57 9.33
C TYR A 72 6.91 3.44 9.64
N PHE A 73 7.91 3.27 8.78
CA PHE A 73 9.04 2.41 9.06
C PHE A 73 10.35 3.18 8.94
N THR A 74 11.32 2.78 9.77
CA THR A 74 12.69 3.24 9.66
C THR A 74 13.56 2.14 9.10
N PHE A 75 14.64 2.54 8.45
CA PHE A 75 15.69 1.63 8.04
C PHE A 75 17.06 2.18 8.46
N ASP A 76 17.99 1.26 8.69
CA ASP A 76 19.40 1.54 8.92
C ASP A 76 20.22 0.70 7.95
N CYS A 77 21.11 1.35 7.21
CA CYS A 77 22.03 0.72 6.27
C CYS A 77 23.28 1.59 6.22
N CYS A 78 24.40 1.06 6.70
CA CYS A 78 25.66 1.78 6.69
C CYS A 78 26.04 2.15 5.24
N ASP A 79 26.40 3.42 5.04
CA ASP A 79 26.76 4.03 3.76
C ASP A 79 25.69 3.93 2.66
N PHE A 80 24.40 3.98 3.03
CA PHE A 80 23.33 4.20 2.06
C PHE A 80 23.52 5.58 1.41
N GLN A 81 23.94 5.59 0.15
CA GLN A 81 24.00 6.80 -0.66
C GLN A 81 22.86 6.79 -1.69
N PRO A 82 21.96 7.77 -1.64
CA PRO A 82 20.89 7.89 -2.61
C PRO A 82 21.49 8.41 -3.90
N SER A 83 21.19 7.79 -5.04
CA SER A 83 21.51 8.41 -6.32
C SER A 83 20.72 9.72 -6.48
N MET A 84 21.31 10.69 -7.17
CA MET A 84 20.68 12.01 -7.41
C MET A 84 19.31 11.89 -8.10
N ASN A 85 19.13 10.86 -8.93
CA ASN A 85 17.88 10.54 -9.65
C ASN A 85 17.08 9.41 -8.97
N GLY A 86 17.39 9.10 -7.71
CA GLY A 86 17.04 7.82 -7.08
C GLY A 86 15.59 7.70 -6.62
N ASN A 87 15.05 6.49 -6.74
CA ASN A 87 13.85 6.12 -5.99
C ASN A 87 14.17 6.08 -4.49
N LEU A 88 13.21 6.40 -3.63
CA LEU A 88 13.37 6.17 -2.18
C LEU A 88 13.12 4.69 -1.83
N PRO A 89 13.70 4.18 -0.72
CA PRO A 89 13.29 2.92 -0.11
C PRO A 89 11.80 2.90 0.14
N LYS A 90 11.15 1.80 -0.23
CA LYS A 90 9.69 1.75 -0.28
C LYS A 90 9.10 0.42 0.18
N ALA A 91 8.06 0.46 1.00
CA ALA A 91 7.12 -0.64 1.21
C ALA A 91 6.21 -0.73 -0.02
N VAL A 92 6.39 -1.78 -0.80
CA VAL A 92 5.75 -2.00 -2.10
C VAL A 92 4.36 -2.62 -1.94
N TYR A 93 4.29 -3.68 -1.14
CA TYR A 93 3.06 -4.44 -0.92
C TYR A 93 3.07 -5.04 0.48
N SER A 94 1.90 -5.24 1.06
CA SER A 94 1.77 -5.93 2.34
C SER A 94 0.66 -6.94 2.24
N GLU A 95 0.94 -8.13 2.74
CA GLU A 95 -0.02 -9.21 2.86
C GLU A 95 0.17 -9.87 4.21
N ASP A 96 -0.88 -9.89 5.02
CA ASP A 96 -0.90 -10.66 6.25
C ASP A 96 0.27 -10.28 7.22
N ASP A 97 1.13 -11.23 7.61
CA ASP A 97 2.34 -11.01 8.41
C ASP A 97 3.57 -10.58 7.60
N LEU A 98 3.39 -10.21 6.32
CA LEU A 98 4.46 -9.88 5.38
C LEU A 98 4.41 -8.44 4.85
N VAL A 99 5.59 -7.89 4.56
CA VAL A 99 5.76 -6.64 3.81
C VAL A 99 6.91 -6.81 2.80
N LEU A 100 6.62 -6.55 1.53
CA LEU A 100 7.63 -6.46 0.48
C LEU A 100 8.22 -5.05 0.47
N PHE A 101 9.52 -4.96 0.62
CA PHE A 101 10.30 -3.72 0.51
C PHE A 101 11.16 -3.72 -0.75
N ARG A 102 11.35 -2.53 -1.32
CA ARG A 102 12.31 -2.23 -2.38
C ARG A 102 13.31 -1.21 -1.86
N PHE A 103 14.59 -1.55 -1.92
CA PHE A 103 15.70 -0.67 -1.59
C PHE A 103 16.58 -0.48 -2.84
N PRO A 104 16.67 0.75 -3.38
CA PRO A 104 17.60 1.05 -4.47
C PRO A 104 19.00 1.23 -3.90
N ILE A 105 19.83 0.21 -4.01
CA ILE A 105 21.18 0.14 -3.46
C ILE A 105 22.15 0.00 -4.62
N VAL A 106 22.93 1.05 -4.88
CA VAL A 106 23.98 1.01 -5.92
C VAL A 106 25.13 0.13 -5.43
N THR A 107 25.48 -0.86 -6.26
CA THR A 107 26.58 -1.79 -6.00
C THR A 107 27.93 -1.06 -5.91
N ILE A 108 28.83 -1.57 -5.07
CA ILE A 108 30.13 -0.94 -4.77
C ILE A 108 30.96 -0.67 -6.03
N SER A 109 30.94 -1.60 -7.00
CA SER A 109 31.67 -1.49 -8.26
C SER A 109 31.29 -0.29 -9.12
N ARG A 110 30.15 0.36 -8.86
CA ARG A 110 29.63 1.50 -9.63
C ARG A 110 29.59 2.81 -8.85
N ARG A 111 30.05 2.83 -7.59
CA ARG A 111 30.00 4.05 -6.75
C ARG A 111 30.96 5.14 -7.18
N ASP A 112 32.06 4.77 -7.81
CA ASP A 112 33.11 5.72 -8.21
C ASP A 112 32.74 6.52 -9.46
N GLU A 113 31.59 6.24 -10.09
CA GLU A 113 31.03 7.02 -11.18
C GLU A 113 29.94 7.96 -10.66
N ASP A 114 30.29 9.23 -10.47
CA ASP A 114 29.43 10.32 -9.93
C ASP A 114 28.09 10.55 -10.68
N GLN A 115 27.78 9.76 -11.71
CA GLN A 115 26.59 9.91 -12.57
C GLN A 115 25.93 8.57 -12.96
N CYS A 116 26.12 7.49 -12.20
CA CYS A 116 25.54 6.19 -12.56
C CYS A 116 23.99 6.20 -12.45
N PRO A 117 23.24 6.01 -13.57
CA PRO A 117 21.79 5.84 -13.50
C PRO A 117 21.45 4.56 -12.75
N LEU A 118 20.36 4.57 -11.96
CA LEU A 118 19.82 3.35 -11.36
C LEU A 118 19.30 2.45 -12.47
N TYR A 119 19.83 1.23 -12.53
CA TYR A 119 19.25 0.17 -13.34
C TYR A 119 18.25 -0.63 -12.51
N SER A 120 17.39 -1.39 -13.19
CA SER A 120 16.42 -2.30 -12.56
C SER A 120 17.11 -3.23 -11.55
N GLU A 121 18.33 -3.69 -11.86
CA GLU A 121 19.19 -4.53 -11.02
C GLU A 121 19.69 -3.90 -9.71
N ASP A 122 19.71 -2.57 -9.60
CA ASP A 122 20.10 -1.88 -8.37
C ASP A 122 18.98 -1.93 -7.30
N ASN A 123 17.79 -2.43 -7.64
CA ASN A 123 16.70 -2.62 -6.68
C ASN A 123 16.85 -3.95 -5.96
N HIS A 124 17.18 -3.89 -4.68
CA HIS A 124 17.14 -5.03 -3.77
C HIS A 124 15.74 -5.17 -3.16
N TYR A 125 15.13 -6.34 -3.33
CA TYR A 125 13.81 -6.65 -2.80
C TYR A 125 13.94 -7.50 -1.54
N PHE A 126 13.29 -7.08 -0.46
CA PHE A 126 13.28 -7.81 0.80
C PHE A 126 11.85 -8.10 1.23
N VAL A 127 11.60 -9.32 1.70
CA VAL A 127 10.33 -9.66 2.35
C VAL A 127 10.57 -9.67 3.86
N TYR A 128 9.97 -8.70 4.54
CA TYR A 128 9.85 -8.71 5.99
C TYR A 128 8.75 -9.68 6.39
N GLN A 129 8.99 -10.47 7.41
CA GLN A 129 8.00 -11.29 8.08
C GLN A 129 7.96 -10.94 9.57
N ALA A 130 6.76 -10.65 10.08
CA ALA A 130 6.58 -10.33 11.48
C ALA A 130 6.93 -11.54 12.39
N GLY A 131 7.38 -11.20 13.59
CA GLY A 131 7.68 -12.19 14.62
C GLY A 131 6.42 -12.91 15.10
N THR A 132 6.61 -14.11 15.63
CA THR A 132 5.59 -14.84 16.39
C THR A 132 6.04 -14.92 17.84
N LYS A 133 5.26 -15.57 18.73
CA LYS A 133 5.68 -15.73 20.14
C LYS A 133 7.02 -16.42 20.30
N ASN A 134 7.37 -17.28 19.34
CA ASN A 134 8.54 -18.16 19.39
C ASN A 134 9.59 -17.84 18.32
N ARG A 135 9.35 -16.83 17.48
CA ARG A 135 10.24 -16.49 16.35
C ARG A 135 10.39 -14.98 16.24
N LEU A 136 11.64 -14.53 16.17
CA LEU A 136 11.97 -13.14 15.88
C LEU A 136 11.40 -12.71 14.51
N PRO A 137 11.10 -11.42 14.32
CA PRO A 137 10.89 -10.87 12.99
C PRO A 137 12.11 -11.16 12.10
N SER A 138 11.85 -11.44 10.82
CA SER A 138 12.89 -11.76 9.85
C SER A 138 12.78 -10.89 8.61
N LEU A 139 13.91 -10.72 7.93
CA LEU A 139 14.00 -9.97 6.69
C LEU A 139 14.74 -10.85 5.68
N HIS A 140 14.09 -11.17 4.57
CA HIS A 140 14.60 -12.11 3.58
C HIS A 140 14.89 -11.39 2.26
N LEU A 141 16.14 -11.41 1.82
CA LEU A 141 16.52 -10.91 0.49
C LEU A 141 15.96 -11.86 -0.58
N VAL A 142 15.19 -11.31 -1.52
CA VAL A 142 14.70 -12.02 -2.70
C VAL A 142 15.55 -11.63 -3.90
N ALA A 143 16.37 -12.58 -4.37
CA ALA A 143 17.19 -12.38 -5.55
C ALA A 143 16.33 -12.47 -6.82
N VAL A 144 15.84 -11.33 -7.31
CA VAL A 144 15.10 -11.24 -8.58
C VAL A 144 16.07 -11.54 -9.75
N PRO A 145 15.70 -12.40 -10.72
CA PRO A 145 16.54 -12.67 -11.89
C PRO A 145 16.73 -11.42 -12.75
N HIS A 146 17.93 -11.23 -13.31
CA HIS A 146 18.32 -10.00 -14.03
C HIS A 146 17.45 -9.66 -15.25
N HIS A 147 16.78 -10.65 -15.86
CA HIS A 147 15.91 -10.43 -17.02
C HIS A 147 14.47 -10.04 -16.64
N VAL A 148 14.12 -10.06 -15.34
CA VAL A 148 12.77 -9.79 -14.87
C VAL A 148 12.66 -8.34 -14.47
N GLU A 149 11.97 -7.54 -15.29
CA GLU A 149 11.65 -6.16 -14.99
C GLU A 149 10.17 -5.99 -14.64
N PHE A 150 9.90 -5.30 -13.54
CA PHE A 150 8.55 -5.03 -13.07
C PHE A 150 8.52 -3.71 -12.29
N GLY A 151 7.37 -3.03 -12.33
CA GLY A 151 7.10 -1.90 -11.45
C GLY A 151 6.55 -2.37 -10.11
N ASP A 152 6.68 -1.56 -9.06
CA ASP A 152 6.16 -1.83 -7.70
C ASP A 152 4.71 -2.39 -7.71
N ARG A 153 3.85 -1.87 -8.59
CA ARG A 153 2.43 -2.25 -8.72
C ARG A 153 2.19 -3.53 -9.53
N GLY A 154 3.25 -4.28 -9.87
CA GLY A 154 3.18 -5.59 -10.52
C GLY A 154 3.49 -6.75 -9.57
N ALA A 155 3.88 -6.47 -8.33
CA ALA A 155 4.34 -7.46 -7.37
C ALA A 155 3.29 -7.76 -6.29
N VAL A 156 2.88 -9.02 -6.17
CA VAL A 156 1.90 -9.47 -5.18
C VAL A 156 2.47 -10.60 -4.34
N LEU A 157 2.24 -10.54 -3.02
CA LEU A 157 2.61 -11.60 -2.09
C LEU A 157 1.41 -12.51 -1.85
N LEU A 158 1.66 -13.82 -1.71
CA LEU A 158 0.67 -14.78 -1.22
C LEU A 158 1.24 -15.51 -0.02
N ARG A 159 0.62 -15.35 1.15
CA ARG A 159 1.03 -16.01 2.39
C ARG A 159 0.37 -17.39 2.52
N CYS A 160 1.18 -18.44 2.69
CA CYS A 160 0.72 -19.81 2.97
C CYS A 160 1.05 -20.19 4.41
N ARG A 161 0.14 -19.90 5.35
CA ARG A 161 0.38 -20.06 6.80
C ARG A 161 0.67 -21.49 7.22
N ASP A 162 -0.06 -22.47 6.68
CA ASP A 162 0.06 -23.89 7.06
C ASP A 162 1.46 -24.46 6.82
N GLN A 163 2.17 -23.92 5.84
CA GLN A 163 3.51 -24.35 5.47
C GLN A 163 4.60 -23.35 5.88
N ASP A 164 4.22 -22.29 6.60
CA ASP A 164 5.09 -21.18 6.97
C ASP A 164 5.96 -20.64 5.81
N MET A 165 5.36 -20.54 4.63
CA MET A 165 6.00 -20.02 3.43
C MET A 165 5.14 -18.97 2.74
N PHE A 166 5.72 -18.31 1.75
CA PHE A 166 5.07 -17.37 0.88
C PHE A 166 5.53 -17.50 -0.56
N TYR A 167 4.69 -16.99 -1.46
CA TYR A 167 5.03 -16.76 -2.85
C TYR A 167 5.13 -15.26 -3.13
N LEU A 168 6.04 -14.87 -4.01
CA LEU A 168 6.04 -13.55 -4.65
C LEU A 168 5.76 -13.77 -6.13
N ALA A 169 4.63 -13.27 -6.61
CA ALA A 169 4.21 -13.36 -8.00
C ALA A 169 4.39 -12.01 -8.69
N LEU A 170 5.01 -12.04 -9.86
CA LEU A 170 5.22 -10.88 -10.73
C LEU A 170 4.57 -11.20 -12.07
N LEU A 171 3.79 -10.25 -12.59
CA LEU A 171 3.18 -10.36 -13.91
C LEU A 171 3.84 -9.40 -14.88
N HIS A 172 4.44 -9.94 -15.94
CA HIS A 172 5.10 -9.20 -16.99
C HIS A 172 4.37 -9.40 -18.32
N ARG A 173 4.10 -8.32 -19.06
CA ARG A 173 3.47 -8.42 -20.38
C ARG A 173 4.54 -8.67 -21.43
N VAL A 174 4.39 -9.74 -22.20
CA VAL A 174 5.33 -10.06 -23.28
C VAL A 174 5.00 -9.22 -24.51
N TYR A 175 5.95 -8.40 -24.97
CA TYR A 175 5.82 -7.67 -26.24
C TYR A 175 6.38 -8.52 -27.38
N GLY A 176 5.51 -9.16 -28.16
CA GLY A 176 5.90 -9.82 -29.40
C GLY A 176 6.15 -8.80 -30.52
N PHE A 177 7.12 -9.07 -31.40
CA PHE A 177 7.35 -8.29 -32.63
C PHE A 177 6.29 -8.56 -33.73
N ASN A 178 5.43 -9.57 -33.54
CA ASN A 178 4.38 -9.95 -34.48
C ASN A 178 3.01 -9.51 -33.94
N TYR A 179 2.27 -8.78 -34.76
CA TYR A 179 0.98 -8.15 -34.43
C TYR A 179 -0.20 -9.12 -34.22
N ASP A 180 0.04 -10.44 -34.32
CA ASP A 180 -1.00 -11.49 -34.25
C ASP A 180 -0.89 -12.40 -33.01
N ASP A 181 0.11 -12.20 -32.14
CA ASP A 181 0.22 -13.02 -30.93
C ASP A 181 -0.71 -12.49 -29.83
N ASP A 182 -1.65 -13.35 -29.45
CA ASP A 182 -2.53 -13.22 -28.29
C ASP A 182 -1.80 -12.62 -27.08
N GLU A 183 -2.50 -11.78 -26.32
CA GLU A 183 -1.96 -11.03 -25.18
C GLU A 183 -1.40 -11.94 -24.08
N GLN A 184 -0.13 -12.30 -24.26
CA GLN A 184 0.64 -13.21 -23.44
C GLN A 184 1.31 -12.48 -22.28
N TYR A 185 1.32 -13.15 -21.13
CA TYR A 185 1.97 -12.65 -19.93
C TYR A 185 2.89 -13.72 -19.36
N ASP A 186 4.09 -13.31 -18.98
CA ASP A 186 4.98 -14.13 -18.16
C ASP A 186 4.62 -13.92 -16.68
N LEU A 187 4.31 -15.04 -16.03
CA LEU A 187 4.15 -15.11 -14.58
C LEU A 187 5.45 -15.62 -13.98
N HIS A 188 6.17 -14.74 -13.30
CA HIS A 188 7.34 -15.11 -12.50
C HIS A 188 6.91 -15.35 -11.06
N LEU A 189 7.13 -16.57 -10.57
CA LEU A 189 6.72 -17.01 -9.26
C LEU A 189 7.94 -17.41 -8.43
N TYR A 190 8.23 -16.66 -7.38
CA TYR A 190 9.21 -17.01 -6.37
C TYR A 190 8.57 -17.86 -5.29
N ASN A 191 9.23 -18.94 -4.90
CA ASN A 191 8.84 -19.80 -3.79
C ASN A 191 9.87 -19.67 -2.65
N SER A 192 9.46 -19.10 -1.52
CA SER A 192 10.34 -18.92 -0.35
C SER A 192 10.84 -20.22 0.28
N LYS A 193 10.13 -21.34 0.13
CA LYS A 193 10.54 -22.64 0.65
C LYS A 193 11.69 -23.25 -0.14
N THR A 194 11.70 -23.05 -1.46
CA THR A 194 12.79 -23.54 -2.33
C THR A 194 13.86 -22.48 -2.59
N GLY A 195 13.55 -21.21 -2.32
CA GLY A 195 14.40 -20.07 -2.68
C GLY A 195 14.52 -19.84 -4.19
N GLY A 196 13.66 -20.49 -4.99
CA GLY A 196 13.77 -20.51 -6.45
C GLY A 196 12.65 -19.74 -7.15
N TRP A 197 12.95 -19.29 -8.38
CA TRP A 197 11.99 -18.71 -9.30
C TRP A 197 11.53 -19.74 -10.33
N ASN A 198 10.26 -19.66 -10.71
CA ASN A 198 9.69 -20.37 -11.84
C ASN A 198 8.98 -19.36 -12.73
N THR A 199 9.26 -19.38 -14.03
CA THR A 199 8.57 -18.55 -15.02
C THR A 199 7.63 -19.44 -15.82
N LYS A 200 6.37 -19.02 -15.91
CA LYS A 200 5.37 -19.67 -16.76
C LYS A 200 4.74 -18.66 -17.69
N LEU A 201 4.60 -19.05 -18.95
CA LEU A 201 3.78 -18.32 -19.90
C LEU A 201 2.30 -18.54 -19.54
N THR A 202 1.54 -17.47 -19.52
CA THR A 202 0.12 -17.46 -19.18
C THR A 202 -0.70 -16.78 -20.27
N HIS A 203 -1.90 -17.31 -20.47
CA HIS A 203 -2.86 -16.80 -21.46
C HIS A 203 -4.09 -16.25 -20.77
N ILE A 204 -4.72 -15.28 -21.41
CA ILE A 204 -5.96 -14.68 -20.94
C ILE A 204 -7.15 -15.52 -21.41
N ASP A 205 -7.97 -15.94 -20.47
CA ASP A 205 -9.29 -16.52 -20.74
C ASP A 205 -10.33 -15.40 -20.75
N TYR A 206 -10.49 -14.79 -21.92
CA TYR A 206 -11.52 -13.78 -22.17
C TYR A 206 -12.05 -13.84 -23.60
N SER A 207 -13.37 -13.75 -23.74
CA SER A 207 -14.07 -13.65 -25.02
C SER A 207 -15.28 -12.72 -24.88
N PRO A 208 -15.47 -11.72 -25.77
CA PRO A 208 -14.69 -11.42 -26.98
C PRO A 208 -13.43 -10.58 -26.69
N LYS A 209 -12.31 -10.93 -27.32
CA LYS A 209 -11.02 -10.21 -27.21
C LYS A 209 -11.10 -8.73 -27.64
N GLU A 210 -12.10 -8.36 -28.45
CA GLU A 210 -12.32 -7.00 -28.98
C GLU A 210 -12.56 -5.93 -27.90
N TYR A 211 -12.95 -6.34 -26.68
CA TYR A 211 -13.18 -5.44 -25.56
C TYR A 211 -12.13 -5.56 -24.45
N PHE A 212 -11.08 -6.37 -24.68
CA PHE A 212 -9.97 -6.42 -23.76
C PHE A 212 -9.13 -5.16 -23.88
N GLU A 213 -8.95 -4.49 -22.76
CA GLU A 213 -8.06 -3.34 -22.68
C GLU A 213 -7.37 -3.48 -21.32
N PHE A 214 -6.21 -4.11 -21.23
CA PHE A 214 -5.40 -4.11 -20.00
C PHE A 214 -3.95 -3.83 -20.39
N ALA A 215 -3.50 -2.59 -20.14
CA ALA A 215 -2.16 -2.18 -20.55
C ALA A 215 -1.12 -2.58 -19.50
N TYR A 216 -1.34 -2.15 -18.26
CA TYR A 216 -0.46 -2.37 -17.11
C TYR A 216 -1.29 -2.31 -15.82
N PRO A 217 -0.91 -3.07 -14.78
CA PRO A 217 -1.54 -2.96 -13.48
C PRO A 217 -1.17 -1.64 -12.79
N ASN A 218 -2.12 -1.08 -12.04
CA ASN A 218 -1.90 0.06 -11.16
C ASN A 218 -2.28 -0.23 -9.69
N ALA A 219 -2.74 -1.44 -9.39
CA ALA A 219 -2.91 -2.01 -8.07
C ALA A 219 -2.82 -3.55 -8.15
N VAL A 220 -2.63 -4.20 -7.00
CA VAL A 220 -2.61 -5.66 -6.86
C VAL A 220 -3.35 -6.07 -5.60
N LEU A 221 -3.90 -7.29 -5.59
CA LEU A 221 -4.69 -7.83 -4.49
C LEU A 221 -4.35 -9.29 -4.25
N THR A 222 -4.23 -9.67 -2.99
CA THR A 222 -4.32 -11.06 -2.55
C THR A 222 -5.79 -11.38 -2.30
N ILE A 223 -6.32 -12.38 -3.00
CA ILE A 223 -7.67 -12.91 -2.76
C ILE A 223 -7.60 -14.11 -1.80
N GLY A 224 -6.54 -14.90 -1.90
CA GLY A 224 -6.32 -16.07 -1.06
C GLY A 224 -7.24 -17.23 -1.44
N GLY A 225 -7.75 -17.94 -0.43
CA GLY A 225 -8.51 -19.17 -0.57
C GLY A 225 -7.64 -20.39 -0.91
N GLU A 226 -8.26 -21.56 -1.05
CA GLU A 226 -7.58 -22.84 -1.31
C GLU A 226 -6.74 -22.81 -2.60
N SER A 227 -7.21 -22.10 -3.62
CA SER A 227 -6.52 -21.92 -4.89
C SER A 227 -5.34 -20.93 -4.84
N GLY A 228 -5.14 -20.23 -3.71
CA GLY A 228 -4.13 -19.19 -3.54
C GLY A 228 -4.22 -18.11 -4.62
N SER A 229 -5.38 -17.47 -4.70
CA SER A 229 -5.70 -16.55 -5.79
C SER A 229 -5.10 -15.17 -5.55
N VAL A 230 -4.54 -14.58 -6.59
CA VAL A 230 -4.03 -13.20 -6.60
C VAL A 230 -4.59 -12.45 -7.81
N ALA A 231 -4.57 -11.13 -7.75
CA ALA A 231 -5.08 -10.30 -8.83
C ALA A 231 -4.20 -9.10 -9.15
N TRP A 232 -4.08 -8.81 -10.44
CA TRP A 232 -3.50 -7.58 -10.98
C TRP A 232 -4.62 -6.69 -11.49
N VAL A 233 -4.67 -5.48 -10.97
CA VAL A 233 -5.79 -4.57 -11.18
C VAL A 233 -5.33 -3.39 -12.01
N ASN A 234 -6.05 -3.10 -13.10
CA ASN A 234 -6.06 -1.79 -13.69
C ASN A 234 -7.37 -1.12 -13.30
N LEU A 235 -7.30 -0.18 -12.35
CA LEU A 235 -8.45 0.55 -11.79
C LEU A 235 -9.29 1.31 -12.82
N TRP A 236 -8.90 1.35 -14.10
CA TRP A 236 -9.67 1.96 -15.19
C TRP A 236 -10.26 0.98 -16.19
N ARG A 237 -9.83 -0.29 -16.15
CA ARG A 237 -10.10 -1.22 -17.22
C ARG A 237 -10.64 -2.56 -16.73
N GLY A 238 -9.94 -3.21 -15.79
CA GLY A 238 -10.34 -4.54 -15.31
C GLY A 238 -9.37 -5.14 -14.31
N ILE A 239 -9.59 -6.41 -14.02
CA ILE A 239 -8.85 -7.23 -13.06
C ILE A 239 -8.41 -8.50 -13.78
N LEU A 240 -7.14 -8.87 -13.66
CA LEU A 240 -6.61 -10.17 -14.06
C LEU A 240 -6.39 -11.02 -12.82
N ILE A 241 -7.09 -12.14 -12.71
CA ILE A 241 -7.00 -13.07 -11.58
C ILE A 241 -6.21 -14.30 -11.99
N CYS A 242 -5.30 -14.76 -11.12
CA CYS A 242 -4.55 -16.00 -11.28
C CYS A 242 -4.65 -16.85 -10.02
N HIS A 243 -4.78 -18.16 -10.21
CA HIS A 243 -4.77 -19.15 -9.13
C HIS A 243 -3.39 -19.78 -9.03
N LEU A 244 -2.58 -19.36 -8.04
CA LEU A 244 -1.16 -19.75 -7.97
C LEU A 244 -0.94 -21.19 -7.48
N LEU A 245 -1.91 -21.77 -6.76
CA LEU A 245 -1.78 -23.10 -6.16
C LEU A 245 -2.48 -24.21 -6.95
N LEU A 246 -3.17 -23.87 -8.05
CA LEU A 246 -3.79 -24.89 -8.91
C LEU A 246 -2.73 -25.51 -9.85
N PRO A 247 -2.60 -26.85 -9.87
CA PRO A 247 -1.71 -27.51 -10.83
C PRO A 247 -2.19 -27.27 -12.27
N ASP A 248 -1.23 -27.02 -13.16
CA ASP A 248 -1.37 -27.01 -14.62
C ASP A 248 -2.31 -25.98 -15.28
N ASN A 249 -2.89 -25.03 -14.52
CA ASN A 249 -3.85 -24.08 -15.09
C ASN A 249 -3.62 -22.63 -14.64
N HIS A 250 -2.52 -22.01 -15.09
CA HIS A 250 -2.20 -20.59 -14.79
C HIS A 250 -2.88 -19.66 -15.79
N ILE A 251 -4.16 -19.93 -16.08
CA ILE A 251 -4.97 -19.06 -16.91
C ILE A 251 -5.23 -17.76 -16.15
N LEU A 252 -5.08 -16.63 -16.84
CA LEU A 252 -5.47 -15.32 -16.35
C LEU A 252 -6.94 -15.07 -16.67
N ARG A 253 -7.78 -15.02 -15.65
CA ARG A 253 -9.19 -14.66 -15.82
C ARG A 253 -9.35 -13.16 -15.79
N TYR A 254 -9.87 -12.58 -16.87
CA TYR A 254 -10.18 -11.15 -16.92
C TYR A 254 -11.60 -10.87 -16.42
N ILE A 255 -11.72 -9.87 -15.54
CA ILE A 255 -13.00 -9.33 -15.07
C ILE A 255 -13.04 -7.84 -15.42
N PRO A 256 -13.99 -7.37 -16.24
CA PRO A 256 -14.15 -5.95 -16.52
C PRO A 256 -14.59 -5.20 -15.26
N LEU A 257 -14.20 -3.93 -15.14
CA LEU A 257 -14.69 -3.09 -14.04
C LEU A 257 -16.18 -2.77 -14.19
N PRO A 258 -16.88 -2.50 -13.06
CA PRO A 258 -18.32 -2.24 -13.08
C PRO A 258 -18.73 -0.89 -13.67
N VAL A 259 -17.77 0.00 -13.94
CA VAL A 259 -18.02 1.35 -14.42
C VAL A 259 -17.17 1.56 -15.68
N PRO A 260 -17.77 1.94 -16.81
CA PRO A 260 -17.03 2.29 -18.02
C PRO A 260 -16.13 3.50 -17.76
N LYS A 261 -15.21 3.78 -18.70
CA LYS A 261 -14.34 4.96 -18.61
C LYS A 261 -15.21 6.23 -18.54
N PRO A 262 -14.96 7.14 -17.58
CA PRO A 262 -15.81 8.30 -17.42
C PRO A 262 -15.67 9.32 -18.58
N PRO A 263 -16.78 9.95 -19.01
CA PRO A 263 -16.74 11.06 -19.97
C PRO A 263 -16.23 12.32 -19.26
N GLY A 264 -14.92 12.57 -19.32
CA GLY A 264 -14.31 13.71 -18.62
C GLY A 264 -12.83 13.57 -18.28
N GLY A 265 -12.22 12.43 -18.61
CA GLY A 265 -10.80 12.17 -18.36
C GLY A 265 -10.49 11.71 -16.94
N PHE A 266 -9.31 11.12 -16.75
CA PHE A 266 -8.90 10.46 -15.50
C PHE A 266 -8.70 11.40 -14.31
N ALA A 267 -8.47 12.70 -14.54
CA ALA A 267 -8.07 13.66 -13.50
C ALA A 267 -9.17 13.98 -12.47
N LEU A 268 -10.45 13.74 -12.81
CA LEU A 268 -11.59 14.01 -11.92
C LEU A 268 -11.96 12.82 -11.03
N TYR A 269 -11.26 11.69 -11.19
CA TYR A 269 -11.64 10.40 -10.60
C TYR A 269 -10.45 9.81 -9.83
N SER A 270 -10.72 9.29 -8.63
CA SER A 270 -9.80 8.52 -7.82
C SER A 270 -10.44 7.19 -7.47
N ARG A 271 -9.73 6.09 -7.69
CA ARG A 271 -10.28 4.74 -7.51
C ARG A 271 -9.42 3.93 -6.56
N ASN A 272 -10.05 3.06 -5.81
CA ASN A 272 -9.38 2.11 -4.91
C ASN A 272 -10.13 0.77 -4.93
N MET A 273 -9.42 -0.31 -4.63
CA MET A 273 -9.99 -1.64 -4.55
C MET A 273 -9.33 -2.41 -3.41
N MET A 274 -10.11 -3.25 -2.75
CA MET A 274 -9.63 -4.12 -1.69
C MET A 274 -10.42 -5.43 -1.63
N VAL A 275 -9.86 -6.41 -0.93
CA VAL A 275 -10.58 -7.60 -0.49
C VAL A 275 -11.01 -7.39 0.96
N PHE A 276 -12.30 -7.55 1.26
CA PHE A 276 -12.85 -7.47 2.61
C PHE A 276 -13.81 -8.65 2.84
N GLY A 277 -13.44 -9.56 3.74
CA GLY A 277 -14.18 -10.80 3.95
C GLY A 277 -14.22 -11.63 2.67
N ASP A 278 -15.42 -12.04 2.27
CA ASP A 278 -15.70 -12.80 1.04
C ASP A 278 -16.00 -11.93 -0.19
N HIS A 279 -15.75 -10.61 -0.12
CA HIS A 279 -16.05 -9.67 -1.19
C HIS A 279 -14.81 -8.91 -1.68
N ILE A 280 -14.79 -8.64 -2.98
CA ILE A 280 -13.97 -7.59 -3.59
C ILE A 280 -14.80 -6.31 -3.56
N LYS A 281 -14.26 -5.25 -2.95
CA LYS A 281 -14.88 -3.93 -2.89
C LYS A 281 -14.14 -2.96 -3.80
N PHE A 282 -14.89 -2.26 -4.64
CA PHE A 282 -14.39 -1.24 -5.56
C PHE A 282 -14.98 0.11 -5.15
N LEU A 283 -14.12 1.09 -4.94
CA LEU A 283 -14.50 2.45 -4.56
C LEU A 283 -14.10 3.42 -5.66
N GLU A 284 -15.02 4.29 -6.02
CA GLU A 284 -14.79 5.42 -6.91
C GLU A 284 -15.13 6.73 -6.18
N MET A 285 -14.19 7.66 -6.24
CA MET A 285 -14.37 9.03 -5.82
C MET A 285 -14.29 9.94 -7.03
N PHE A 286 -15.26 10.83 -7.20
CA PHE A 286 -15.35 11.68 -8.37
C PHE A 286 -16.07 13.00 -8.09
N ARG A 287 -15.84 13.98 -8.96
CA ARG A 287 -16.62 15.22 -8.99
C ARG A 287 -17.55 15.17 -10.21
N PRO A 288 -18.88 15.15 -10.03
CA PRO A 288 -19.81 15.15 -11.15
C PRO A 288 -19.59 16.40 -12.01
N SER A 289 -19.33 16.21 -13.31
CA SER A 289 -19.26 17.33 -14.25
C SER A 289 -20.66 17.93 -14.45
N CYS A 290 -20.79 19.25 -14.36
CA CYS A 290 -22.00 19.94 -14.81
C CYS A 290 -21.83 20.36 -16.28
N ASP A 291 -22.87 20.20 -17.11
CA ASP A 291 -22.96 20.75 -18.47
C ASP A 291 -22.91 22.29 -18.54
N SER A 292 -22.79 22.97 -17.39
CA SER A 292 -22.89 24.42 -17.28
C SER A 292 -21.61 25.03 -16.73
N GLY A 293 -20.61 25.27 -17.59
CA GLY A 293 -19.58 26.33 -17.57
C GLY A 293 -18.98 26.87 -16.26
N ARG A 294 -19.18 26.22 -15.11
CA ARG A 294 -18.71 26.65 -13.79
C ARG A 294 -17.32 26.10 -13.54
N THR A 295 -16.49 26.92 -12.92
CA THR A 295 -15.12 26.59 -12.55
C THR A 295 -15.05 25.36 -11.65
N CYS A 296 -14.10 24.48 -11.94
CA CYS A 296 -13.89 23.13 -11.35
C CYS A 296 -13.80 23.09 -9.80
N GLY A 297 -13.56 24.23 -9.14
CA GLY A 297 -13.32 24.31 -7.70
C GLY A 297 -14.57 24.35 -6.79
N THR A 298 -15.78 24.23 -7.34
CA THR A 298 -17.04 24.29 -6.55
C THR A 298 -17.92 23.04 -6.63
N GLN A 299 -17.44 21.99 -7.29
CA GLN A 299 -18.18 20.75 -7.50
C GLN A 299 -18.10 19.84 -6.27
N ASP A 300 -19.23 19.21 -5.96
CA ASP A 300 -19.34 18.27 -4.86
C ASP A 300 -18.50 17.01 -5.11
N LEU A 301 -17.81 16.53 -4.07
CA LEU A 301 -17.01 15.32 -4.10
C LEU A 301 -17.88 14.15 -3.65
N VAL A 302 -18.07 13.17 -4.54
CA VAL A 302 -18.89 12.00 -4.27
C VAL A 302 -17.99 10.77 -4.15
N ALA A 303 -18.30 9.88 -3.21
CA ALA A 303 -17.71 8.55 -3.11
C ALA A 303 -18.79 7.49 -3.26
N ALA A 304 -18.61 6.55 -4.18
CA ALA A 304 -19.52 5.45 -4.45
C ALA A 304 -18.76 4.12 -4.44
N ARG A 305 -19.34 3.11 -3.78
CA ARG A 305 -18.75 1.80 -3.59
C ARG A 305 -19.64 0.72 -4.19
N LYS A 306 -19.00 -0.21 -4.88
CA LYS A 306 -19.58 -1.45 -5.40
C LYS A 306 -18.87 -2.64 -4.81
N LYS A 307 -19.54 -3.78 -4.78
CA LYS A 307 -18.98 -5.04 -4.28
C LYS A 307 -19.32 -6.20 -5.19
N MET A 308 -18.49 -7.24 -5.15
CA MET A 308 -18.70 -8.50 -5.84
C MET A 308 -18.22 -9.62 -4.91
N LYS A 309 -18.96 -10.72 -4.81
CA LYS A 309 -18.51 -11.87 -4.04
C LYS A 309 -17.39 -12.59 -4.76
N ILE A 310 -16.42 -13.09 -4.00
CA ILE A 310 -15.30 -13.87 -4.54
C ILE A 310 -15.81 -15.18 -5.17
N SER A 311 -16.88 -15.77 -4.64
CA SER A 311 -17.54 -16.95 -5.21
C SER A 311 -18.06 -16.75 -6.63
N ASP A 312 -18.35 -15.49 -7.00
CA ASP A 312 -18.97 -15.15 -8.27
C ASP A 312 -17.92 -14.91 -9.37
N ILE A 313 -16.63 -15.04 -9.05
CA ILE A 313 -15.52 -14.95 -10.01
C ILE A 313 -15.71 -16.03 -11.09
N GLY A 314 -16.00 -15.60 -12.32
CA GLY A 314 -16.25 -16.48 -13.47
C GLY A 314 -17.73 -16.69 -13.78
N SER A 315 -18.65 -16.16 -12.97
CA SER A 315 -20.10 -16.22 -13.21
C SER A 315 -20.64 -15.02 -14.01
N GLY A 316 -19.76 -14.13 -14.49
CA GLY A 316 -20.12 -12.90 -15.21
C GLY A 316 -19.86 -11.62 -14.40
N ASN A 317 -20.34 -10.48 -14.89
CA ASN A 317 -20.10 -9.16 -14.27
C ASN A 317 -21.16 -8.83 -13.20
N ILE A 318 -21.11 -9.50 -12.05
CA ILE A 318 -22.11 -9.38 -10.96
C ILE A 318 -21.61 -8.39 -9.89
N TRP A 319 -21.37 -7.15 -10.28
CA TRP A 319 -21.13 -6.09 -9.30
C TRP A 319 -22.44 -5.53 -8.80
N GLU A 320 -22.56 -5.45 -7.48
CA GLU A 320 -23.69 -4.85 -6.79
C GLU A 320 -23.31 -3.46 -6.26
N GLU A 321 -24.24 -2.52 -6.32
CA GLU A 321 -24.12 -1.26 -5.60
C GLU A 321 -24.10 -1.53 -4.09
N ASP A 322 -23.20 -0.87 -3.35
CA ASP A 322 -23.06 -1.08 -1.90
C ASP A 322 -23.42 0.18 -1.10
N CYS A 323 -22.71 1.29 -1.31
CA CYS A 323 -23.03 2.56 -0.66
C CYS A 323 -22.52 3.76 -1.47
N ALA A 324 -23.16 4.93 -1.28
CA ALA A 324 -22.70 6.18 -1.87
C ALA A 324 -22.92 7.35 -0.90
N VAL A 325 -21.97 8.28 -0.87
CA VAL A 325 -22.01 9.48 -0.02
C VAL A 325 -21.49 10.70 -0.78
N ASN A 326 -22.19 11.83 -0.64
CA ASN A 326 -21.66 13.13 -1.02
C ASN A 326 -20.75 13.63 0.12
N ILE A 327 -19.43 13.48 -0.05
CA ILE A 327 -18.43 13.88 0.94
C ILE A 327 -18.56 15.39 1.23
N SER A 328 -18.84 16.19 0.21
CA SER A 328 -18.98 17.65 0.34
C SER A 328 -20.09 18.10 1.29
N GLU A 329 -21.12 17.28 1.51
CA GLU A 329 -22.27 17.58 2.38
C GLU A 329 -22.06 17.13 3.83
N ILE A 330 -20.99 16.39 4.13
CA ILE A 330 -20.72 15.88 5.47
C ILE A 330 -20.44 17.05 6.42
N PRO A 331 -21.17 17.14 7.56
CA PRO A 331 -20.94 18.19 8.54
C PRO A 331 -19.63 17.96 9.31
N VAL A 332 -18.93 19.06 9.58
CA VAL A 332 -17.77 19.10 10.47
C VAL A 332 -18.25 19.61 11.83
N GLU A 333 -18.60 18.69 12.71
CA GLU A 333 -19.20 19.04 14.02
C GLU A 333 -18.14 19.44 15.06
N SER A 334 -16.92 18.91 14.94
CA SER A 334 -15.81 19.23 15.84
C SER A 334 -15.04 20.47 15.38
N LEU A 335 -14.89 21.44 16.28
CA LEU A 335 -14.07 22.63 16.04
C LEU A 335 -12.58 22.26 15.83
N GLU A 336 -12.09 21.23 16.53
CA GLU A 336 -10.73 20.73 16.38
C GLU A 336 -10.47 20.23 14.95
N PHE A 337 -11.39 19.43 14.41
CA PHE A 337 -11.30 18.95 13.03
C PHE A 337 -11.36 20.11 12.03
N ALA A 338 -12.22 21.10 12.26
CA ALA A 338 -12.30 22.28 11.40
C ALA A 338 -10.99 23.08 11.38
N GLN A 339 -10.29 23.20 12.52
CA GLN A 339 -9.00 23.90 12.62
C GLN A 339 -7.85 23.15 11.94
N MET A 340 -7.88 21.81 11.95
CA MET A 340 -6.88 20.98 11.29
C MET A 340 -6.97 21.04 9.75
N LEU A 341 -8.16 21.28 9.20
CA LEU A 341 -8.42 21.27 7.75
C LEU A 341 -8.08 22.63 7.09
N PRO A 342 -6.98 22.74 6.32
CA PRO A 342 -6.50 24.02 5.81
C PRO A 342 -7.53 24.76 4.93
N SER A 343 -8.29 24.01 4.12
CA SER A 343 -9.30 24.58 3.22
C SER A 343 -10.52 25.18 3.93
N LEU A 344 -10.69 24.91 5.23
CA LEU A 344 -11.87 25.34 6.00
C LEU A 344 -11.57 26.48 6.98
N LYS A 345 -10.30 26.90 7.11
CA LYS A 345 -9.83 27.92 8.07
C LYS A 345 -10.46 29.32 7.93
N GLN A 346 -11.19 29.60 6.85
CA GLN A 346 -11.80 30.92 6.59
C GLN A 346 -13.32 30.99 6.86
N VAL A 347 -13.95 29.93 7.37
CA VAL A 347 -15.41 29.91 7.58
C VAL A 347 -15.75 30.39 8.99
N THR A 348 -16.33 31.58 9.10
CA THR A 348 -16.72 32.24 10.37
C THR A 348 -18.19 32.04 10.75
N ASP A 349 -18.93 31.15 10.09
CA ASP A 349 -20.38 30.98 10.32
C ASP A 349 -20.84 29.51 10.42
N THR A 350 -22.03 29.35 10.99
CA THR A 350 -22.70 28.13 11.45
C THR A 350 -22.80 26.98 10.44
N LYS A 351 -22.45 25.77 10.91
CA LYS A 351 -22.43 24.45 10.24
C LYS A 351 -21.46 24.34 9.06
N VAL A 352 -20.17 24.20 9.38
CA VAL A 352 -19.08 23.91 8.44
C VAL A 352 -19.28 22.53 7.80
N THR A 353 -19.10 22.41 6.49
CA THR A 353 -19.14 21.15 5.72
C THR A 353 -17.85 20.99 4.91
N LEU A 354 -17.63 19.80 4.33
CA LEU A 354 -16.45 19.52 3.49
C LEU A 354 -16.57 20.05 2.04
N LYS A 355 -17.50 20.97 1.74
CA LYS A 355 -17.84 21.39 0.37
C LYS A 355 -16.68 21.91 -0.48
N ARG A 356 -15.64 22.47 0.14
CA ARG A 356 -14.46 23.03 -0.54
C ARG A 356 -13.23 22.15 -0.39
N LEU A 357 -13.43 20.87 -0.06
CA LEU A 357 -12.35 19.93 0.19
C LEU A 357 -11.71 19.48 -1.13
N HIS A 358 -10.46 19.89 -1.34
CA HIS A 358 -9.58 19.33 -2.35
C HIS A 358 -8.93 18.06 -1.80
N ALA A 359 -9.68 16.95 -1.83
CA ALA A 359 -9.21 15.64 -1.43
C ALA A 359 -9.22 14.62 -2.57
N GLY A 360 -8.41 13.57 -2.40
CA GLY A 360 -8.27 12.42 -3.28
C GLY A 360 -7.67 11.24 -2.53
N TYR A 361 -7.09 10.30 -3.28
CA TYR A 361 -6.36 9.13 -2.76
C TYR A 361 -7.13 8.33 -1.71
N PRO A 362 -8.33 7.82 -2.07
CA PRO A 362 -9.10 7.04 -1.13
C PRO A 362 -8.44 5.70 -0.81
N ALA A 363 -8.72 5.21 0.39
CA ALA A 363 -8.59 3.80 0.68
C ALA A 363 -9.61 3.32 1.70
N LEU A 364 -10.15 2.14 1.45
CA LEU A 364 -11.18 1.52 2.28
C LEU A 364 -10.55 0.86 3.51
N SER A 365 -11.11 1.09 4.71
CA SER A 365 -10.53 0.54 5.93
C SER A 365 -10.57 -1.00 5.96
N PHE A 366 -9.45 -1.61 6.38
CA PHE A 366 -9.36 -3.06 6.60
C PHE A 366 -10.07 -3.53 7.87
N GLN A 367 -10.43 -2.60 8.77
CA GLN A 367 -11.10 -2.90 10.03
C GLN A 367 -12.60 -2.62 9.97
N ASP A 368 -12.98 -1.54 9.30
CA ASP A 368 -14.35 -1.08 9.25
C ASP A 368 -14.80 -0.97 7.79
N ALA A 369 -15.69 -1.87 7.41
CA ALA A 369 -16.25 -1.99 6.08
C ALA A 369 -16.83 -0.69 5.53
N ASP A 370 -17.26 0.25 6.39
CA ASP A 370 -17.96 1.48 6.02
C ASP A 370 -17.09 2.74 6.12
N VAL A 371 -15.82 2.59 6.54
CA VAL A 371 -14.89 3.72 6.66
C VAL A 371 -13.99 3.84 5.44
N VAL A 372 -13.87 5.05 4.91
CA VAL A 372 -12.91 5.43 3.88
C VAL A 372 -11.95 6.48 4.44
N TYR A 373 -10.66 6.30 4.21
CA TYR A 373 -9.66 7.32 4.44
C TYR A 373 -9.49 8.14 3.16
N ILE A 374 -9.52 9.47 3.28
CA ILE A 374 -9.24 10.39 2.17
C ILE A 374 -8.11 11.32 2.58
N MET A 375 -7.26 11.66 1.62
CA MET A 375 -6.17 12.59 1.86
C MET A 375 -6.52 13.95 1.26
N GLN A 376 -6.45 14.98 2.09
CA GLN A 376 -6.39 16.35 1.65
C GLN A 376 -4.91 16.74 1.49
N THR A 377 -4.50 17.02 0.27
CA THR A 377 -3.21 17.66 -0.01
C THR A 377 -3.45 19.16 -0.16
N PRO A 378 -2.73 20.02 0.57
CA PRO A 378 -2.87 21.46 0.38
C PRO A 378 -2.33 21.89 -0.99
N VAL A 379 -2.52 23.18 -1.31
CA VAL A 379 -1.93 23.86 -2.48
C VAL A 379 -0.43 23.54 -2.56
N PRO A 380 0.20 23.45 -3.76
CA PRO A 380 1.57 22.96 -3.97
C PRO A 380 2.77 23.57 -3.18
N ASP A 381 2.56 24.37 -2.13
CA ASP A 381 3.60 25.00 -1.30
C ASP A 381 3.41 24.78 0.23
N GLU A 382 2.45 23.94 0.67
CA GLU A 382 2.31 23.60 2.10
C GLU A 382 2.68 22.12 2.38
N ASP A 383 3.64 21.90 3.27
CA ASP A 383 4.23 20.57 3.59
C ASP A 383 3.32 19.63 4.41
N LYS A 384 2.02 19.90 4.53
CA LYS A 384 1.13 19.21 5.48
C LYS A 384 -0.12 18.68 4.82
N ALA A 385 -0.11 17.40 4.44
CA ALA A 385 -1.34 16.70 4.12
C ALA A 385 -2.11 16.28 5.37
N VAL A 386 -3.42 16.17 5.23
CA VAL A 386 -4.34 15.76 6.30
C VAL A 386 -5.10 14.52 5.84
N MET A 387 -5.06 13.46 6.65
CA MET A 387 -5.92 12.29 6.50
C MET A 387 -7.25 12.53 7.21
N ILE A 388 -8.35 12.16 6.56
CA ILE A 388 -9.69 12.24 7.11
C ILE A 388 -10.31 10.85 7.03
N ALA A 389 -10.78 10.33 8.16
CA ALA A 389 -11.57 9.10 8.22
C ALA A 389 -13.06 9.45 8.12
N VAL A 390 -13.72 8.97 7.07
CA VAL A 390 -15.13 9.22 6.78
C VAL A 390 -15.94 7.95 6.93
N ASP A 391 -16.99 7.98 7.73
CA ASP A 391 -18.02 6.94 7.78
C ASP A 391 -19.00 7.16 6.62
N MET A 392 -18.93 6.32 5.60
CA MET A 392 -19.78 6.44 4.42
C MET A 392 -21.24 6.13 4.71
N LYS A 393 -21.51 5.26 5.70
CA LYS A 393 -22.87 4.81 6.04
C LYS A 393 -23.61 5.83 6.88
N ASN A 394 -22.93 6.34 7.92
CA ASN A 394 -23.48 7.34 8.83
C ASN A 394 -23.30 8.77 8.33
N LYS A 395 -22.50 8.98 7.28
CA LYS A 395 -22.22 10.29 6.66
C LYS A 395 -21.60 11.28 7.66
N THR A 396 -20.60 10.81 8.41
CA THR A 396 -19.92 11.57 9.47
C THR A 396 -18.40 11.45 9.34
N ILE A 397 -17.68 12.41 9.94
CA ILE A 397 -16.22 12.34 10.11
C ILE A 397 -15.95 11.56 11.40
N LYS A 398 -15.19 10.46 11.30
CA LYS A 398 -14.76 9.71 12.49
C LYS A 398 -13.56 10.35 13.16
N ASP A 399 -12.57 10.77 12.37
CA ASP A 399 -11.32 11.31 12.88
C ASP A 399 -10.51 12.05 11.80
N VAL A 400 -9.56 12.89 12.22
CA VAL A 400 -8.68 13.70 11.36
C VAL A 400 -7.26 13.69 11.91
N ALA A 401 -6.27 13.46 11.05
CA ALA A 401 -4.86 13.44 11.45
C ALA A 401 -3.93 14.04 10.41
N TYR A 402 -2.80 14.61 10.83
CA TYR A 402 -1.73 14.97 9.90
C TYR A 402 -1.07 13.72 9.31
N PHE A 403 -0.71 13.80 8.02
CA PHE A 403 -0.02 12.74 7.30
C PHE A 403 1.45 13.09 7.07
N GLY A 404 2.35 12.17 7.41
CA GLY A 404 3.79 12.28 7.16
C GLY A 404 4.52 13.32 8.04
N SER A 405 5.81 13.52 7.78
CA SER A 405 6.66 14.52 8.46
C SER A 405 7.30 15.52 7.48
N GLY A 406 6.51 16.11 6.58
CA GLY A 406 6.99 17.19 5.70
C GLY A 406 7.74 16.72 4.45
N ARG A 407 7.62 15.44 4.07
CA ARG A 407 8.00 14.98 2.73
C ARG A 407 7.04 15.61 1.71
N TYR A 408 7.58 16.15 0.62
CA TYR A 408 6.76 16.66 -0.47
C TYR A 408 5.89 15.54 -1.02
N ILE A 409 4.58 15.71 -0.90
CA ILE A 409 3.58 14.75 -1.38
C ILE A 409 3.32 15.09 -2.85
N SER A 410 4.13 14.50 -3.73
CA SER A 410 3.79 14.51 -5.16
C SER A 410 2.58 13.63 -5.42
N TYR A 411 2.01 13.71 -6.63
CA TYR A 411 0.82 12.94 -7.02
C TYR A 411 0.96 11.40 -6.89
N HIS A 412 2.17 10.89 -6.64
CA HIS A 412 2.51 9.49 -6.47
C HIS A 412 2.83 9.07 -5.02
N HIS A 413 2.74 10.00 -4.07
CA HIS A 413 3.04 9.78 -2.66
C HIS A 413 1.75 9.53 -1.86
N THR A 414 1.26 8.29 -1.90
CA THR A 414 0.09 7.85 -1.11
C THR A 414 0.54 6.95 0.04
N TYR A 415 -0.38 6.58 0.92
CA TYR A 415 -0.14 5.57 1.95
C TYR A 415 -0.34 4.14 1.40
N LEU A 416 0.24 3.15 2.08
CA LEU A 416 0.00 1.73 1.89
C LEU A 416 -0.89 1.23 3.04
N GLN A 417 -2.04 0.65 2.73
CA GLN A 417 -2.82 -0.06 3.73
C GLN A 417 -2.18 -1.40 4.05
N SER A 418 -2.06 -1.70 5.33
CA SER A 418 -1.42 -2.93 5.77
C SER A 418 -2.08 -3.50 7.02
N GLY A 419 -2.28 -4.82 7.01
CA GLY A 419 -2.70 -5.59 8.18
C GLY A 419 -1.55 -6.01 9.09
N ILE A 420 -0.30 -5.63 8.77
CA ILE A 420 0.91 -6.09 9.46
C ILE A 420 0.87 -5.83 10.97
N SER A 421 0.21 -4.75 11.38
CA SER A 421 0.10 -4.33 12.78
C SER A 421 -0.52 -5.39 13.69
N LYS A 422 -1.40 -6.27 13.17
CA LYS A 422 -1.93 -7.43 13.92
C LYS A 422 -0.82 -8.37 14.42
N TYR A 423 0.34 -8.36 13.77
CA TYR A 423 1.42 -9.30 13.98
C TYR A 423 2.65 -8.68 14.65
N LEU A 424 2.70 -7.35 14.81
CA LEU A 424 3.89 -6.65 15.31
C LEU A 424 4.12 -6.80 16.83
N ASP A 425 3.07 -6.99 17.62
CA ASP A 425 3.19 -7.10 19.09
C ASP A 425 3.27 -8.53 19.64
N ILE A 426 3.25 -9.54 18.75
CA ILE A 426 3.27 -10.94 19.18
C ILE A 426 4.60 -11.31 19.84
N TRP A 427 5.71 -10.72 19.38
CA TRP A 427 7.04 -10.95 19.95
C TRP A 427 7.39 -10.00 21.10
N SER A 428 6.90 -8.75 21.09
CA SER A 428 7.18 -7.77 22.15
C SER A 428 6.53 -8.17 23.49
N SER A 429 5.33 -8.74 23.42
CA SER A 429 4.52 -9.12 24.60
C SER A 429 4.99 -10.39 25.32
N SER A 430 5.74 -11.30 24.67
CA SER A 430 6.26 -12.51 25.34
C SER A 430 7.47 -12.22 26.23
N ARG A 431 8.17 -11.10 26.03
CA ARG A 431 9.35 -10.75 26.84
C ARG A 431 9.06 -9.82 28.01
N SER A 432 7.92 -9.14 28.03
CA SER A 432 7.49 -8.39 29.23
C SER A 432 7.17 -9.34 30.39
N TRP A 433 6.71 -10.56 30.10
CA TRP A 433 6.47 -11.61 31.10
C TRP A 433 7.78 -12.24 31.61
N GLU A 434 8.73 -12.57 30.73
CA GLU A 434 10.02 -13.17 31.14
C GLU A 434 10.88 -12.23 31.99
N LYS A 435 10.75 -10.91 31.81
CA LYS A 435 11.41 -9.93 32.69
C LYS A 435 10.74 -9.75 34.05
N ALA A 436 9.44 -10.04 34.16
CA ALA A 436 8.73 -9.93 35.44
C ALA A 436 9.14 -11.08 36.37
N ASP A 437 9.27 -12.30 35.85
CA ASP A 437 9.64 -13.47 36.65
C ASP A 437 11.12 -13.51 37.05
N ALA A 438 12.02 -13.01 36.19
CA ALA A 438 13.45 -12.93 36.49
C ALA A 438 13.84 -11.92 37.59
N THR A 439 12.88 -11.14 38.11
CA THR A 439 13.12 -10.18 39.21
C THR A 439 12.56 -10.63 40.56
N SER A 440 12.08 -11.89 40.67
CA SER A 440 11.47 -12.40 41.91
C SER A 440 12.23 -13.51 42.65
N GLU A 441 13.38 -13.99 42.15
CA GLU A 441 14.10 -15.13 42.78
C GLU A 441 15.48 -14.83 43.41
N ASP A 442 15.98 -13.59 43.39
CA ASP A 442 17.26 -13.26 44.04
C ASP A 442 17.09 -12.32 45.24
N HIS A 443 16.42 -12.78 46.29
CA HIS A 443 16.66 -12.32 47.68
C HIS A 443 15.95 -13.26 48.67
N LEU A 444 16.52 -14.43 48.94
CA LEU A 444 16.36 -15.18 50.19
C LEU A 444 17.29 -16.40 50.17
N SER A 445 18.56 -16.23 50.54
CA SER A 445 19.30 -17.15 51.44
C SER A 445 20.80 -16.85 51.45
N SER A 446 21.24 -16.31 52.59
CA SER A 446 22.48 -16.59 53.36
C SER A 446 23.16 -15.30 53.81
#